data_AF-A0A178MRM3-F1
#
_entry.id   AF-A0A178MRM3-F1
#
_cell.length_a   1.000
_cell.length_b   1.000
_cell.length_c   1.000
_cell.angle_alpha   90.00
_cell.angle_beta   90.00
_cell.angle_gamma   90.00
#
_symmetry.space_group_name_H-M   'P 1'
#
loop_
_entity.id
_entity.type
_entity.pdbx_description
1 polymer ?
#
loop_
_entity_poly.entity_id
_entity_poly.type
_entity_poly.pdbx_seq_one_letter_code
_entity_poly.pdbx_strand_id
1 'polypeptide(L)'
;MRLSTFVNTEHAKPREQIENICGVLVHVKPERRQSVHDALAAISGVEIHAMTDDGRMVLTVEDAEGIWAGAKITSFHDIPGVLSVALTYHHFDSDLEGESVP
;
A
#
# COMPACT_ATOMS: atom_id res chain seq x y z
N MET A 1 3.68 -15.49 27.29
CA MET A 1 3.49 -14.52 26.19
C MET A 1 4.09 -15.13 24.92
N ARG A 2 3.30 -15.88 24.15
CA ARG A 2 3.78 -16.61 22.95
C ARG A 2 3.36 -15.96 21.62
N LEU A 3 2.61 -14.84 21.67
CA LEU A 3 2.02 -14.23 20.47
C LEU A 3 3.04 -13.54 19.56
N SER A 4 4.05 -12.88 20.14
CA SER A 4 5.08 -12.14 19.40
C SER A 4 6.00 -13.06 18.58
N THR A 5 6.18 -14.32 18.99
CA THR A 5 6.99 -15.29 18.23
C THR A 5 6.29 -15.72 16.94
N PHE A 6 4.96 -15.84 16.91
CA PHE A 6 4.23 -16.25 15.70
C PHE A 6 4.28 -15.18 14.62
N VAL A 7 4.04 -13.92 14.99
CA VAL A 7 4.15 -12.77 14.07
C VAL A 7 5.57 -12.67 13.50
N ASN A 8 6.59 -12.81 14.37
CA ASN A 8 7.98 -12.72 13.93
C ASN A 8 8.40 -13.91 13.03
N THR A 9 7.80 -15.08 13.20
CA THR A 9 8.08 -16.27 12.38
C THR A 9 7.41 -16.18 11.01
N GLU A 10 6.21 -15.59 10.93
CA GLU A 10 5.52 -15.29 9.66
C GLU A 10 6.30 -14.29 8.80
N HIS A 11 6.89 -13.26 9.42
CA HIS A 11 7.74 -12.28 8.73
C HIS A 11 9.05 -12.89 8.19
N ALA A 12 9.56 -13.97 8.80
CA ALA A 12 10.87 -14.53 8.52
C ALA A 12 10.87 -15.73 7.54
N LYS A 13 9.70 -16.26 7.17
CA LYS A 13 9.62 -17.29 6.12
C LYS A 13 9.89 -16.64 4.76
N PRO A 14 10.74 -17.24 3.89
CA PRO A 14 10.77 -16.90 2.47
C PRO A 14 9.35 -17.09 1.96
N ARG A 15 8.74 -16.00 1.53
CA ARG A 15 7.34 -15.99 1.13
C ARG A 15 7.30 -16.60 -0.27
N GLU A 16 6.32 -17.46 -0.54
CA GLU A 16 5.91 -17.67 -1.94
C GLU A 16 5.83 -16.27 -2.56
N GLN A 17 6.49 -16.07 -3.71
CA GLN A 17 6.54 -14.78 -4.42
C GLN A 17 5.13 -14.40 -4.82
N ILE A 18 4.39 -13.83 -3.87
CA ILE A 18 3.05 -13.32 -4.00
C ILE A 18 3.19 -11.82 -3.74
N GLU A 19 3.36 -11.06 -4.81
CA GLU A 19 3.44 -9.60 -4.74
C GLU A 19 2.03 -9.01 -4.69
N ASN A 20 1.73 -8.28 -3.62
CA ASN A 20 0.46 -7.56 -3.53
C ASN A 20 0.52 -6.31 -4.40
N ILE A 21 -0.51 -6.10 -5.23
CA ILE A 21 -0.74 -4.84 -5.95
C ILE A 21 -2.12 -4.31 -5.56
N CYS A 22 -2.14 -3.16 -4.89
CA CYS A 22 -3.35 -2.57 -4.34
C CYS A 22 -3.64 -1.21 -4.99
N GLY A 23 -4.84 -1.04 -5.52
CA GLY A 23 -5.37 0.27 -5.89
C GLY A 23 -6.04 0.91 -4.67
N VAL A 24 -5.67 2.13 -4.34
CA VAL A 24 -6.12 2.82 -3.13
C VAL A 24 -6.62 4.22 -3.50
N LEU A 25 -7.76 4.59 -2.93
CA LEU A 25 -8.26 5.96 -2.93
C LEU A 25 -8.03 6.58 -1.54
N VAL A 26 -7.28 7.68 -1.49
CA VAL A 26 -7.11 8.46 -0.26
C VAL A 26 -7.82 9.79 -0.42
N HIS A 27 -8.65 10.16 0.54
CA HIS A 27 -9.23 11.50 0.61
C HIS A 27 -8.49 12.28 1.69
N VAL A 28 -8.03 13.49 1.34
CA VAL A 28 -7.27 14.36 2.23
C VAL A 28 -7.92 15.74 2.31
N LYS A 29 -7.59 16.50 3.36
CA LYS A 29 -7.98 17.90 3.47
C LYS A 29 -7.38 18.72 2.31
N PRO A 30 -8.18 19.51 1.55
CA PRO A 30 -7.69 20.30 0.42
C PRO A 30 -6.48 21.18 0.76
N GLU A 31 -6.45 21.76 1.96
CA GLU A 31 -5.37 22.61 2.48
C GLU A 31 -4.09 21.85 2.87
N ARG A 32 -4.14 20.51 2.92
CA ARG A 32 -2.99 19.65 3.24
C ARG A 32 -2.55 18.75 2.09
N ARG A 33 -3.17 18.89 0.91
CA ARG A 33 -2.89 18.08 -0.29
C ARG A 33 -1.41 17.86 -0.54
N GLN A 34 -0.63 18.93 -0.66
CA GLN A 34 0.80 18.82 -0.98
C GLN A 34 1.57 18.10 0.13
N SER A 35 1.35 18.46 1.40
CA SER A 35 2.05 17.81 2.52
C SER A 35 1.75 16.32 2.63
N VAL A 36 0.50 15.90 2.37
CA VAL A 36 0.12 14.49 2.41
C VAL A 36 0.65 13.75 1.18
N HIS A 37 0.59 14.37 0.00
CA HIS A 37 1.20 13.86 -1.22
C HIS A 37 2.68 13.54 -1.00
N ASP A 38 3.46 14.50 -0.48
CA ASP A 38 4.90 14.33 -0.29
C ASP A 38 5.21 13.25 0.75
N ALA A 39 4.40 13.15 1.80
CA ALA A 39 4.53 12.10 2.81
C ALA A 39 4.24 10.70 2.21
N LEU A 40 3.21 10.56 1.39
CA LEU A 40 2.85 9.29 0.74
C LEU A 40 3.86 8.89 -0.34
N ALA A 41 4.32 9.84 -1.15
CA ALA A 41 5.32 9.61 -2.21
C ALA A 41 6.69 9.18 -1.67
N ALA A 42 6.99 9.49 -0.40
CA ALA A 42 8.22 9.06 0.25
C ALA A 42 8.17 7.60 0.75
N ILE A 43 7.01 6.95 0.72
CA ILE A 43 6.85 5.56 1.16
C ILE A 43 7.22 4.62 0.01
N SER A 44 8.19 3.74 0.23
CA SER A 44 8.61 2.75 -0.78
C SER A 44 7.45 1.87 -1.25
N GLY A 45 7.33 1.70 -2.57
CA GLY A 45 6.25 0.95 -3.22
C GLY A 45 4.89 1.64 -3.11
N VAL A 46 4.86 2.98 -3.10
CA VAL A 46 3.67 3.80 -3.30
C VAL A 46 3.89 4.65 -4.54
N GLU A 47 2.96 4.56 -5.48
CA GLU A 47 2.92 5.42 -6.66
C GLU A 47 1.62 6.23 -6.65
N ILE A 48 1.74 7.55 -6.87
CA ILE A 48 0.58 8.46 -6.92
C ILE A 48 0.27 8.77 -8.39
N HIS A 49 -0.92 8.40 -8.84
CA HIS A 49 -1.36 8.58 -10.24
C HIS A 49 -2.00 9.95 -10.49
N ALA A 50 -2.80 10.41 -9.53
CA ALA A 50 -3.54 11.66 -9.66
C ALA A 50 -3.94 12.21 -8.30
N MET A 51 -4.09 13.53 -8.22
CA MET A 51 -4.72 14.23 -7.11
C MET A 51 -5.64 15.33 -7.63
N THR A 52 -6.88 15.36 -7.15
CA THR A 52 -7.87 16.40 -7.48
C THR A 52 -7.75 17.60 -6.55
N ASP A 53 -8.35 18.73 -6.94
CA ASP A 53 -8.37 19.93 -6.11
C ASP A 53 -9.19 19.80 -4.81
N ASP A 54 -10.18 18.90 -4.79
CA ASP A 54 -10.95 18.55 -3.58
C ASP A 54 -10.25 17.50 -2.70
N GLY A 55 -9.02 17.11 -3.04
CA GLY A 55 -8.15 16.29 -2.20
C GLY A 55 -8.31 14.77 -2.34
N ARG A 56 -8.87 14.29 -3.44
CA ARG A 56 -8.92 12.84 -3.72
C ARG A 56 -7.67 12.43 -4.47
N MET A 57 -7.01 11.38 -4.00
CA MET A 57 -5.77 10.87 -4.54
C MET A 57 -5.90 9.39 -4.88
N VAL A 58 -5.48 9.02 -6.08
CA VAL A 58 -5.45 7.63 -6.54
C VAL A 58 -4.01 7.14 -6.48
N LEU A 59 -3.80 6.00 -5.82
CA LEU A 59 -2.48 5.41 -5.61
C LEU A 59 -2.46 3.93 -6.00
N THR A 60 -1.30 3.48 -6.47
CA THR A 60 -0.92 2.06 -6.44
C THR A 60 -0.01 1.83 -5.24
N VAL A 61 -0.25 0.76 -4.50
CA VAL A 61 0.58 0.34 -3.36
C VAL A 61 0.97 -1.11 -3.55
N GLU A 62 2.26 -1.37 -3.63
CA GLU A 62 2.80 -2.71 -3.86
C GLU A 62 3.44 -3.28 -2.59
N ASP A 63 3.92 -4.51 -2.58
CA ASP A 63 4.87 -4.90 -1.54
C ASP A 63 6.21 -4.19 -1.76
N ALA A 64 6.96 -3.96 -0.68
CA ALA A 64 8.32 -3.43 -0.73
C ALA A 64 9.19 -4.19 0.27
N GLU A 65 10.52 -4.11 0.15
CA GLU A 65 11.45 -4.82 1.03
C GLU A 65 11.07 -4.66 2.52
N GLY A 66 10.63 -5.76 3.13
CA GLY A 66 10.28 -5.83 4.55
C GLY A 66 8.92 -5.22 4.97
N ILE A 67 8.13 -4.64 4.06
CA ILE A 67 6.83 -4.00 4.39
C ILE A 67 5.74 -4.40 3.40
N TRP A 68 4.65 -4.95 3.92
CA TRP A 68 3.52 -5.42 3.12
C TRP A 68 2.66 -4.23 2.68
N ALA A 69 2.05 -4.32 1.49
CA ALA A 69 1.11 -3.32 0.97
C ALA A 69 0.01 -2.99 1.99
N GLY A 70 -0.61 -4.01 2.62
CA GLY A 70 -1.66 -3.81 3.62
C GLY A 70 -1.19 -3.05 4.88
N ALA A 71 0.05 -3.26 5.31
CA ALA A 71 0.62 -2.53 6.43
C ALA A 71 0.87 -1.06 6.08
N LYS A 72 1.34 -0.78 4.85
CA LYS A 72 1.47 0.59 4.33
C LYS A 72 0.12 1.29 4.25
N ILE A 73 -0.89 0.63 3.66
CA ILE A 73 -2.23 1.22 3.53
C ILE A 73 -2.82 1.58 4.90
N THR A 74 -2.61 0.72 5.90
CA THR A 74 -3.06 0.99 7.27
C THR A 74 -2.36 2.21 7.87
N SER A 75 -1.05 2.39 7.63
CA SER A 75 -0.30 3.54 8.17
C SER A 75 -0.68 4.88 7.53
N PHE A 76 -1.36 4.89 6.38
CA PHE A 76 -1.83 6.13 5.75
C PHE A 76 -2.81 6.89 6.66
N HIS A 77 -3.56 6.17 7.50
CA HIS A 77 -4.47 6.80 8.48
C HIS A 77 -3.75 7.67 9.51
N ASP A 78 -2.47 7.42 9.75
CA ASP A 78 -1.68 8.18 10.72
C ASP A 78 -1.13 9.49 10.14
N ILE A 79 -1.25 9.71 8.83
CA ILE A 79 -0.73 10.90 8.15
C ILE A 79 -1.64 12.10 8.42
N PRO A 80 -1.14 13.19 9.07
CA PRO A 80 -1.97 14.33 9.44
C PRO A 80 -2.57 15.07 8.23
N GLY A 81 -3.88 14.89 8.03
CA GLY A 81 -4.60 15.49 6.90
C GLY A 81 -5.36 14.48 6.05
N VAL A 82 -5.07 13.19 6.22
CA VAL A 82 -5.88 12.10 5.67
C VAL A 82 -7.25 12.08 6.37
N LEU A 83 -8.31 12.01 5.57
CA LEU A 83 -9.70 11.94 5.99
C LEU A 83 -10.24 10.51 5.85
N SER A 84 -9.88 9.83 4.77
CA SER A 84 -10.23 8.43 4.54
C SER A 84 -9.22 7.74 3.62
N VAL A 85 -9.18 6.42 3.75
CA VAL A 85 -8.40 5.50 2.91
C VAL A 85 -9.34 4.37 2.53
N ALA A 86 -9.42 4.07 1.25
CA ALA A 86 -10.28 3.01 0.72
C ALA A 86 -9.50 2.15 -0.27
N LEU A 87 -9.43 0.85 -0.01
CA LEU A 87 -8.93 -0.13 -0.97
C LEU A 87 -9.98 -0.29 -2.08
N THR A 88 -9.61 0.04 -3.31
CA THR A 88 -10.50 -0.04 -4.48
C THR A 88 -10.23 -1.26 -5.34
N TYR A 89 -9.00 -1.78 -5.30
CA TYR A 89 -8.57 -2.95 -6.05
C TYR A 89 -7.47 -3.69 -5.29
N HIS A 90 -7.43 -5.01 -5.41
CA HIS A 90 -6.38 -5.84 -4.84
C HIS A 90 -6.12 -7.03 -5.77
N HIS A 91 -4.86 -7.18 -6.16
CA HIS A 91 -4.35 -8.33 -6.89
C HIS A 91 -3.15 -8.91 -6.17
N PHE A 92 -2.97 -10.21 -6.38
CA PHE A 92 -1.83 -10.97 -5.89
C PHE A 92 -1.16 -11.54 -7.13
N ASP A 93 0.02 -11.03 -7.46
CA ASP A 93 0.83 -11.61 -8.53
C ASP A 93 1.61 -12.77 -7.93
N SER A 94 1.30 -13.99 -8.37
CA SER A 94 2.08 -15.16 -8.04
C SER A 94 2.85 -15.59 -9.28
N ASP A 95 4.16 -15.77 -9.17
CA ASP A 95 5.06 -16.31 -10.22
C ASP A 95 4.65 -17.72 -10.74
N LEU A 96 3.49 -18.24 -10.34
CA LEU A 96 2.89 -19.51 -10.77
C LEU A 96 1.99 -19.38 -12.02
N GLU A 97 1.66 -18.18 -12.51
CA GLU A 97 0.87 -17.98 -13.75
C GLU A 97 1.72 -17.56 -14.97
N GLY A 98 2.96 -18.05 -15.05
CA GLY A 98 3.91 -17.72 -16.11
C GLY A 98 4.30 -18.88 -17.04
N GLU A 99 3.34 -19.52 -17.72
CA GLU A 99 3.45 -20.17 -19.06
C GLU A 99 2.20 -21.05 -19.28
N SER A 100 1.40 -20.90 -20.34
CA SER A 100 1.80 -20.98 -21.74
C SER A 100 0.84 -20.19 -22.65
N VAL A 101 1.36 -19.17 -23.33
CA VAL A 101 0.79 -18.74 -24.63
C VAL A 101 1.42 -19.67 -25.68
N PRO A 102 0.62 -20.30 -26.57
CA PRO A 102 0.96 -21.54 -27.29
C PRO A 102 2.19 -21.49 -28.20
#